data_AF-A0A6H1TZZ7-F1
#
_entry.id   AF-A0A6H1TZZ7-F1
#
_cell.length_a   1.000
_cell.length_b   1.000
_cell.length_c   1.000
_cell.angle_alpha   90.00
_cell.angle_beta   90.00
_cell.angle_gamma   90.00
#
_symmetry.space_group_name_H-M   'P 1'
#
loop_
_entity.id
_entity.type
_entity.pdbx_description
1 polymer ?
#
loop_
_entity_poly.entity_id
_entity_poly.type
_entity_poly.pdbx_seq_one_letter_code
_entity_poly.pdbx_strand_id
1 'polypeptide(L)'
;MSFIASALCVPSPEIEALMRGRAIAVLSRQFLQTNRVFALYPLKALPVEIPLENYYRSGFIPTARSQWDAEDPETAWIRLWAKCEFCQSLNGLEDLESFLEFLGSQTIWTSAGLGEIVEGKNNYFLTCLRVYKLPQAIVCQREDSNLVPGKFIGIPQNFNGDESQPVLSDRLFYRRREQLEKRQPPDHPELELLQSAIAEILPENANAQGFDLDLQVFLGWGESTTTTQDDRDRDWIEAIATVGNSSDGDTFEKLVRKSLIKLGFSNRNTNPKTSLHPDSTGGAGGLDFYCENPYPVVGECKATQGEKVPDGTPAQLVKLGYKHLQRQYNRCIKIIMAAGELTEDAELTASGNEMNVIRPETLQRLVDLKSRHPGAIDLLDLKPHLEQEPHGQEADGKVNRYIDRLWQDLQVRSHLIKLVKNANRDVGIEYLNGAYDASNPPKLLGSLNELHEILIELSSPLTGYLGRKKGETWQGDRFYFLRDLDL
;
A
#
# COMPACT_ATOMS: atom_id res chain seq x y z
N MET A 1 3.03 -27.81 -23.16
CA MET A 1 3.29 -28.51 -21.89
C MET A 1 4.73 -28.99 -21.89
N SER A 2 5.52 -28.55 -20.93
CA SER A 2 6.95 -28.82 -20.85
C SER A 2 7.21 -29.82 -19.73
N PHE A 3 7.82 -30.96 -20.03
CA PHE A 3 8.09 -32.01 -19.03
C PHE A 3 9.28 -31.63 -18.14
N ILE A 4 9.09 -31.69 -16.83
CA ILE A 4 10.07 -31.29 -15.82
C ILE A 4 10.39 -32.48 -14.93
N ALA A 5 11.68 -32.82 -14.89
CA ALA A 5 12.22 -33.95 -14.12
C ALA A 5 13.48 -33.59 -13.30
N SER A 6 13.88 -32.32 -13.31
CA SER A 6 15.04 -31.82 -12.58
C SER A 6 14.78 -30.47 -11.97
N ALA A 7 15.46 -30.18 -10.86
CA ALA A 7 15.42 -28.88 -10.22
C ALA A 7 16.81 -28.24 -10.14
N LEU A 8 16.87 -26.92 -10.27
CA LEU A 8 18.06 -26.11 -9.98
C LEU A 8 18.06 -25.75 -8.49
N CYS A 9 19.14 -26.05 -7.78
CA CYS A 9 19.32 -25.64 -6.39
C CYS A 9 19.62 -24.14 -6.33
N VAL A 10 18.77 -23.40 -5.63
CA VAL A 10 18.82 -21.93 -5.52
C VAL A 10 18.72 -21.57 -4.04
N PRO A 11 19.47 -20.56 -3.55
CA PRO A 11 19.33 -20.11 -2.17
C PRO A 11 17.87 -19.73 -1.85
N SER A 12 17.33 -20.18 -0.72
CA SER A 12 15.93 -19.91 -0.33
C SER A 12 15.54 -18.42 -0.37
N PRO A 13 16.41 -17.48 0.04
CA PRO A 13 16.15 -16.06 -0.18
C PRO A 13 15.89 -15.70 -1.65
N GLU A 14 16.70 -16.20 -2.59
CA GLU A 14 16.54 -15.90 -4.01
C GLU A 14 15.26 -16.50 -4.58
N ILE A 15 14.83 -17.67 -4.09
CA ILE A 15 13.51 -18.25 -4.42
C ILE A 15 12.39 -17.27 -4.05
N GLU A 16 12.43 -16.68 -2.86
CA GLU A 16 11.42 -15.71 -2.42
C GLU A 16 11.47 -14.43 -3.26
N ALA A 17 12.66 -13.95 -3.61
CA ALA A 17 12.82 -12.80 -4.51
C ALA A 17 12.21 -13.07 -5.90
N LEU A 18 12.41 -14.27 -6.45
CA LEU A 18 11.77 -14.70 -7.70
C LEU A 18 10.25 -14.82 -7.51
N MET A 19 9.77 -15.40 -6.41
CA MET A 19 8.35 -15.63 -6.13
C MET A 19 7.54 -14.34 -6.03
N ARG A 20 8.16 -13.29 -5.47
CA ARG A 20 7.59 -11.94 -5.37
C ARG A 20 7.86 -11.09 -6.61
N GLY A 21 8.49 -11.64 -7.65
CA GLY A 21 8.83 -10.90 -8.86
C GLY A 21 9.90 -9.83 -8.68
N ARG A 22 10.55 -9.72 -7.51
CA ARG A 22 11.64 -8.78 -7.22
C ARG A 22 12.91 -9.10 -8.00
N ALA A 23 13.14 -10.38 -8.28
CA ALA A 23 14.22 -10.85 -9.13
C ALA A 23 13.69 -11.60 -10.36
N ILE A 24 14.49 -11.63 -11.43
CA ILE A 24 14.26 -12.46 -12.61
C ILE A 24 15.49 -13.30 -12.98
N ALA A 25 16.52 -13.30 -12.14
CA ALA A 25 17.78 -13.97 -12.43
C ALA A 25 18.31 -14.71 -11.20
N VAL A 26 19.08 -15.76 -11.45
CA VAL A 26 19.82 -16.55 -10.45
C VAL A 26 21.21 -16.87 -10.98
N LEU A 27 22.09 -17.31 -10.07
CA LEU A 27 23.39 -17.83 -10.44
C LEU A 27 23.34 -19.36 -10.63
N SER A 28 23.88 -19.84 -11.75
CA SER A 28 24.00 -21.26 -12.05
C SER A 28 25.47 -21.64 -12.27
N ARG A 29 25.83 -22.91 -11.99
CA ARG A 29 27.21 -23.42 -12.17
C ARG A 29 27.47 -24.04 -13.54
N GLN A 30 26.45 -24.04 -14.40
CA GLN A 30 26.54 -24.58 -15.74
C GLN A 30 25.74 -23.71 -16.69
N PHE A 31 26.22 -23.57 -17.93
CA PHE A 31 25.49 -22.88 -18.97
C PHE A 31 24.13 -23.55 -19.23
N LEU A 32 23.07 -22.76 -19.24
CA LEU A 32 21.71 -23.24 -19.50
C LEU A 32 21.26 -22.79 -20.88
N GLN A 33 20.86 -23.76 -21.70
CA GLN A 33 20.28 -23.47 -23.00
C GLN A 33 18.94 -22.73 -22.83
N THR A 34 18.71 -21.73 -23.68
CA THR A 34 17.42 -21.05 -23.78
C THR A 34 16.30 -22.06 -23.99
N ASN A 35 15.16 -21.80 -23.36
CA ASN A 35 13.98 -22.67 -23.26
C ASN A 35 14.15 -23.92 -22.39
N ARG A 36 15.30 -24.17 -21.75
CA ARG A 36 15.41 -25.26 -20.77
C ARG A 36 14.45 -25.00 -19.61
N VAL A 37 13.67 -26.00 -19.25
CA VAL A 37 12.71 -25.94 -18.13
C VAL A 37 13.19 -26.77 -16.94
N PHE A 38 12.87 -26.31 -15.74
CA PHE A 38 13.24 -26.99 -14.49
C PHE A 38 12.44 -26.45 -13.30
N ALA A 39 12.35 -27.25 -12.24
CA ALA A 39 11.89 -26.79 -10.94
C ALA A 39 12.96 -25.94 -10.23
N LEU A 40 12.56 -25.15 -9.25
CA LEU A 40 13.49 -24.39 -8.40
C LEU A 40 13.50 -25.00 -6.99
N TYR A 41 14.63 -25.57 -6.59
CA TYR A 41 14.80 -26.24 -5.31
C TYR A 41 15.38 -25.27 -4.28
N PRO A 42 14.69 -24.99 -3.17
CA PRO A 42 15.18 -24.09 -2.14
C PRO A 42 16.33 -24.73 -1.34
N LEU A 43 17.37 -23.95 -1.07
CA LEU A 43 18.55 -24.40 -0.33
C LEU A 43 19.00 -23.36 0.69
N LYS A 44 19.33 -23.80 1.90
CA LYS A 44 19.92 -22.97 2.96
C LYS A 44 21.44 -22.93 2.81
N ALA A 45 21.93 -22.45 1.67
CA ALA A 45 23.35 -22.32 1.38
C ALA A 45 23.57 -21.17 0.39
N LEU A 46 24.72 -20.51 0.50
CA LEU A 46 25.20 -19.54 -0.47
C LEU A 46 26.26 -20.15 -1.41
N PRO A 47 26.49 -19.57 -2.60
CA PRO A 47 27.53 -20.04 -3.51
C PRO A 47 28.97 -19.88 -2.96
N VAL A 48 29.13 -19.03 -1.94
CA VAL A 48 30.38 -18.67 -1.24
C VAL A 48 30.12 -18.52 0.26
N GLU A 49 31.14 -18.75 1.09
CA GLU A 49 31.07 -18.63 2.56
C GLU A 49 31.26 -17.19 3.02
N ILE A 50 30.19 -16.38 2.93
CA ILE A 50 30.16 -15.00 3.43
C ILE A 50 28.86 -14.72 4.20
N PRO A 51 28.83 -13.72 5.11
CA PRO A 51 27.60 -13.30 5.77
C PRO A 51 26.53 -12.82 4.78
N LEU A 52 25.25 -13.01 5.12
CA LEU A 52 24.13 -12.55 4.29
C LEU A 52 24.20 -11.05 4.01
N GLU A 53 24.68 -10.27 4.98
CA GLU A 53 24.85 -8.81 4.93
C GLU A 53 25.88 -8.36 3.89
N ASN A 54 26.84 -9.25 3.60
CA ASN A 54 27.84 -9.00 2.57
C ASN A 54 27.39 -9.53 1.21
N TYR A 55 26.46 -10.49 1.16
CA TYR A 55 25.97 -11.08 -0.09
C TYR A 55 24.75 -10.36 -0.68
N TYR A 56 23.84 -9.91 0.18
CA TYR A 56 22.60 -9.26 -0.21
C TYR A 56 22.59 -7.79 0.20
N ARG A 57 21.88 -6.95 -0.57
CA ARG A 57 21.71 -5.52 -0.25
C ARG A 57 20.88 -5.35 1.02
N SER A 58 21.14 -4.27 1.76
CA SER A 58 20.48 -3.95 3.03
C SER A 58 18.96 -4.13 2.99
N GLY A 59 18.29 -3.56 1.98
CA GLY A 59 16.84 -3.65 1.84
C GLY A 59 16.28 -5.07 1.62
N PHE A 60 17.12 -6.03 1.22
CA PHE A 60 16.73 -7.43 1.06
C PHE A 60 17.07 -8.30 2.28
N ILE A 61 17.93 -7.83 3.20
CA ILE A 61 18.37 -8.58 4.38
C ILE A 61 17.24 -9.10 5.27
N PRO A 62 16.19 -8.33 5.58
CA PRO A 62 15.09 -8.84 6.42
C PRO A 62 14.39 -10.03 5.76
N THR A 63 14.15 -9.94 4.45
CA THR A 63 13.56 -11.04 3.68
C THR A 63 14.52 -12.23 3.64
N ALA A 64 15.80 -11.98 3.40
CA ALA A 64 16.81 -13.04 3.35
C ALA A 64 16.92 -13.80 4.68
N ARG A 65 17.02 -13.10 5.82
CA ARG A 65 17.07 -13.73 7.15
C ARG A 65 15.81 -14.53 7.44
N SER A 66 14.64 -13.93 7.21
CA SER A 66 13.36 -14.61 7.42
C SER A 66 13.27 -15.94 6.65
N GLN A 67 13.63 -15.95 5.37
CA GLN A 67 13.61 -17.17 4.56
C GLN A 67 14.73 -18.14 4.90
N TRP A 68 15.91 -17.63 5.27
CA TRP A 68 17.02 -18.45 5.71
C TRP A 68 16.70 -19.21 7.00
N ASP A 69 16.05 -18.55 7.96
CA ASP A 69 15.69 -19.11 9.26
C ASP A 69 14.45 -20.01 9.18
N ALA A 70 13.49 -19.70 8.30
CA ALA A 70 12.28 -20.49 8.10
C ALA A 70 12.51 -21.81 7.33
N GLU A 71 13.67 -21.99 6.69
CA GLU A 71 13.94 -23.17 5.89
C GLU A 71 14.06 -24.43 6.77
N ASP A 72 13.22 -25.41 6.46
CA ASP A 72 13.15 -26.68 7.17
C ASP A 72 14.41 -27.53 6.88
N PRO A 73 15.07 -28.08 7.92
CA PRO A 73 16.29 -28.87 7.75
C PRO A 73 16.07 -30.23 7.06
N GLU A 74 14.87 -30.80 7.18
CA GLU A 74 14.53 -32.15 6.70
C GLU A 74 13.72 -32.12 5.41
N THR A 75 12.92 -31.07 5.18
CA THR A 75 11.99 -31.00 4.06
C THR A 75 12.23 -29.77 3.18
N ALA A 76 12.22 -29.97 1.86
CA ALA A 76 12.22 -28.87 0.88
C ALA A 76 10.86 -28.79 0.17
N TRP A 77 10.35 -27.56 0.03
CA TRP A 77 9.08 -27.26 -0.62
C TRP A 77 9.32 -26.56 -1.95
N ILE A 78 9.24 -27.31 -3.06
CA ILE A 78 9.35 -26.74 -4.41
C ILE A 78 8.01 -26.08 -4.75
N ARG A 79 8.01 -24.76 -4.86
CA ARG A 79 6.80 -23.95 -5.14
C ARG A 79 6.81 -23.31 -6.53
N LEU A 80 7.95 -23.34 -7.20
CA LEU A 80 8.19 -22.64 -8.45
C LEU A 80 8.83 -23.56 -9.48
N TRP A 81 8.52 -23.29 -10.74
CA TRP A 81 9.28 -23.80 -11.87
C TRP A 81 9.62 -22.65 -12.82
N ALA A 82 10.65 -22.85 -13.63
CA ALA A 82 11.18 -21.81 -14.48
C ALA A 82 11.57 -22.33 -15.85
N LYS A 83 11.58 -21.40 -16.80
CA LYS A 83 12.14 -21.55 -18.14
C LYS A 83 13.31 -20.58 -18.28
N CYS A 84 14.46 -21.08 -18.73
CA CYS A 84 15.63 -20.26 -19.01
C CYS A 84 15.38 -19.40 -20.26
N GLU A 85 15.49 -18.09 -20.11
CA GLU A 85 15.30 -17.13 -21.21
C GLU A 85 16.63 -16.66 -21.80
N PHE A 86 17.62 -16.41 -20.93
CA PHE A 86 19.01 -16.28 -21.35
C PHE A 86 19.96 -16.75 -20.24
N CYS A 87 21.18 -17.10 -20.63
CA CYS A 87 22.24 -17.49 -19.73
C CYS A 87 23.55 -16.87 -20.21
N GLN A 88 24.26 -16.14 -19.35
CA GLN A 88 25.50 -15.44 -19.67
C GLN A 88 26.61 -15.89 -18.73
N SER A 89 27.79 -16.22 -19.26
CA SER A 89 28.97 -16.50 -18.44
C SER A 89 29.40 -15.21 -17.76
N LEU A 90 29.61 -15.27 -16.44
CA LEU A 90 30.28 -14.18 -15.71
C LEU A 90 31.80 -14.26 -15.92
N ASN A 91 32.31 -15.47 -16.12
CA ASN A 91 33.73 -15.70 -16.35
C ASN A 91 34.10 -15.22 -17.76
N GLY A 92 35.10 -14.35 -17.86
CA GLY A 92 35.65 -13.86 -19.13
C GLY A 92 34.89 -12.69 -19.76
N LEU A 93 34.00 -12.01 -19.02
CA LEU A 93 33.43 -10.73 -19.46
C LEU A 93 34.51 -9.65 -19.45
N GLU A 94 34.70 -8.96 -20.59
CA GLU A 94 35.71 -7.90 -20.75
C GLU A 94 35.51 -6.74 -19.75
N ASP A 95 34.27 -6.49 -19.34
CA ASP A 95 33.85 -5.41 -18.45
C ASP A 95 33.19 -5.92 -17.16
N LEU A 96 33.68 -7.06 -16.66
CA LEU A 96 33.15 -7.75 -15.47
C LEU A 96 32.91 -6.81 -14.28
N GLU A 97 33.89 -5.98 -13.90
CA GLU A 97 33.79 -5.09 -12.74
C GLU A 97 32.58 -4.15 -12.84
N SER A 98 32.44 -3.46 -13.97
CA SER A 98 31.28 -2.58 -14.25
C SER A 98 29.97 -3.37 -14.27
N PHE A 99 29.99 -4.60 -14.78
CA PHE A 99 28.79 -5.44 -14.78
C PHE A 99 28.40 -5.91 -13.37
N LEU A 100 29.36 -6.23 -12.51
CA LEU A 100 29.10 -6.57 -11.11
C LEU A 100 28.59 -5.36 -10.32
N GLU A 101 29.10 -4.16 -10.57
CA GLU A 101 28.54 -2.92 -10.01
C GLU A 101 27.10 -2.67 -10.45
N PHE A 102 26.81 -2.89 -11.73
CA PHE A 102 25.45 -2.82 -12.25
C PHE A 102 24.54 -3.83 -11.55
N LEU A 103 24.92 -5.10 -11.48
CA LEU A 103 24.12 -6.12 -10.78
C LEU A 103 23.96 -5.78 -9.29
N GLY A 104 25.03 -5.33 -8.63
CA GLY A 104 25.02 -4.94 -7.23
C GLY A 104 24.14 -3.73 -6.91
N SER A 105 23.89 -2.87 -7.90
CA SER A 105 23.03 -1.69 -7.74
C SER A 105 21.58 -1.92 -8.18
N GLN A 106 21.33 -2.89 -9.07
CA GLN A 106 20.01 -3.11 -9.68
C GLN A 106 19.33 -4.44 -9.30
N THR A 107 20.01 -5.31 -8.56
CA THR A 107 19.45 -6.60 -8.13
C THR A 107 19.45 -6.72 -6.60
N ILE A 108 19.15 -7.92 -6.10
CA ILE A 108 19.18 -8.25 -4.66
C ILE A 108 20.59 -8.45 -4.11
N TRP A 109 21.57 -8.73 -4.98
CA TRP A 109 22.96 -9.00 -4.58
C TRP A 109 23.74 -7.71 -4.37
N THR A 110 24.84 -7.78 -3.62
CA THR A 110 25.85 -6.72 -3.58
C THR A 110 26.94 -6.97 -4.63
N SER A 111 27.62 -5.91 -5.07
CA SER A 111 28.77 -6.06 -5.98
C SER A 111 29.89 -6.87 -5.33
N ALA A 112 30.12 -6.68 -4.02
CA ALA A 112 31.15 -7.39 -3.26
C ALA A 112 30.86 -8.90 -3.18
N GLY A 113 29.62 -9.28 -2.85
CA GLY A 113 29.21 -10.67 -2.77
C GLY A 113 29.30 -11.40 -4.12
N LEU A 114 28.99 -10.71 -5.21
CA LEU A 114 29.19 -11.25 -6.57
C LEU A 114 30.68 -11.34 -6.94
N GLY A 115 31.51 -10.39 -6.48
CA GLY A 115 32.96 -10.42 -6.66
C GLY A 115 33.59 -11.69 -6.08
N GLU A 116 33.27 -12.00 -4.82
CA GLU A 116 33.74 -13.22 -4.13
C GLU A 116 33.39 -14.51 -4.89
N ILE A 117 32.20 -14.55 -5.51
CA ILE A 117 31.74 -15.69 -6.32
C ILE A 117 32.64 -15.90 -7.54
N VAL A 118 32.99 -14.83 -8.24
CA VAL A 118 33.79 -14.90 -9.47
C VAL A 118 35.27 -15.15 -9.15
N GLU A 119 35.78 -14.58 -8.06
CA GLU A 119 37.16 -14.81 -7.59
C GLU A 119 37.42 -16.26 -7.17
N GLY A 120 36.41 -16.96 -6.67
CA GLY A 120 36.49 -18.38 -6.30
C GLY A 120 36.79 -19.36 -7.45
N LYS A 121 37.07 -18.88 -8.66
CA LYS A 121 37.45 -19.64 -9.88
C LYS A 121 36.46 -20.73 -10.31
N ASN A 122 35.22 -20.67 -9.81
CA ASN A 122 34.14 -21.52 -10.27
C ASN A 122 33.48 -20.87 -11.50
N ASN A 123 32.99 -21.67 -12.44
CA ASN A 123 32.23 -21.16 -13.58
C ASN A 123 30.81 -20.84 -13.16
N TYR A 124 30.52 -19.55 -12.99
CA TYR A 124 29.18 -19.07 -12.72
C TYR A 124 28.57 -18.36 -13.91
N PHE A 125 27.26 -18.54 -14.06
CA PHE A 125 26.47 -17.96 -15.12
C PHE A 125 25.28 -17.22 -14.52
N LEU A 126 25.07 -15.99 -14.97
CA LEU A 126 23.84 -15.27 -14.71
C LEU A 126 22.75 -15.86 -15.61
N THR A 127 21.75 -16.46 -14.99
CA THR A 127 20.64 -17.10 -15.70
C THR A 127 19.36 -16.30 -15.46
N CYS A 128 18.79 -15.74 -16.52
CA CYS A 128 17.49 -15.09 -16.49
C CYS A 128 16.36 -16.11 -16.70
N LEU A 129 15.34 -16.05 -15.84
CA LEU A 129 14.31 -17.05 -15.69
C LEU A 129 12.91 -16.44 -15.88
N ARG A 130 12.13 -17.01 -16.79
CA ARG A 130 10.67 -16.88 -16.77
C ARG A 130 10.11 -17.83 -15.71
N VAL A 131 9.55 -17.29 -14.62
CA VAL A 131 9.15 -18.06 -13.44
C VAL A 131 7.63 -18.21 -13.37
N TYR A 132 7.19 -19.39 -12.95
CA TYR A 132 5.80 -19.77 -12.82
C TYR A 132 5.54 -20.41 -11.46
N LYS A 133 4.37 -20.13 -10.87
CA LYS A 133 3.93 -20.75 -9.62
C LYS A 133 3.39 -22.15 -9.88
N LEU A 134 3.69 -23.08 -8.97
CA LEU A 134 3.03 -24.38 -8.94
C LEU A 134 1.68 -24.25 -8.21
N PRO A 135 0.58 -24.82 -8.74
CA PRO A 135 -0.70 -24.85 -8.03
C PRO A 135 -0.61 -25.54 -6.67
N GLN A 136 0.26 -26.54 -6.56
CA GLN A 136 0.56 -27.25 -5.32
C GLN A 136 2.07 -27.45 -5.20
N ALA A 137 2.60 -27.22 -4.00
CA ALA A 137 4.02 -27.43 -3.74
C ALA A 137 4.40 -28.92 -3.80
N ILE A 138 5.58 -29.21 -4.34
CA ILE A 138 6.15 -30.56 -4.34
C ILE A 138 7.06 -30.68 -3.12
N VAL A 139 6.80 -31.70 -2.32
CA VAL A 139 7.54 -31.96 -1.07
C VAL A 139 8.68 -32.93 -1.36
N CYS A 140 9.90 -32.56 -0.97
CA CYS A 140 11.10 -33.36 -1.14
C CYS A 140 11.76 -33.58 0.23
N GLN A 141 12.21 -34.81 0.50
CA GLN A 141 13.08 -35.09 1.64
C GLN A 141 14.50 -34.63 1.32
N ARG A 142 15.17 -33.97 2.27
CA ARG A 142 16.55 -33.50 2.14
C ARG A 142 17.50 -34.65 2.43
N GLU A 143 17.84 -35.41 1.40
CA GLU A 143 18.67 -36.62 1.55
C GLU A 143 20.18 -36.36 1.45
N ASP A 144 20.61 -35.21 0.89
CA ASP A 144 22.01 -34.91 0.59
C ASP A 144 22.55 -33.68 1.34
N SER A 145 23.59 -33.87 2.17
CA SER A 145 24.30 -32.78 2.86
C SER A 145 25.25 -31.98 1.94
N ASN A 146 25.45 -32.43 0.69
CA ASN A 146 26.43 -31.88 -0.25
C ASN A 146 25.77 -31.07 -1.39
N LEU A 147 24.51 -30.67 -1.24
CA LEU A 147 23.85 -29.79 -2.20
C LEU A 147 24.52 -28.42 -2.21
N VAL A 148 24.80 -27.90 -3.40
CA VAL A 148 25.43 -26.60 -3.59
C VAL A 148 24.57 -25.76 -4.53
N PRO A 149 24.40 -24.45 -4.25
CA PRO A 149 23.71 -23.56 -5.17
C PRO A 149 24.26 -23.62 -6.60
N GLY A 150 23.35 -23.54 -7.57
CA GLY A 150 23.66 -23.55 -8.99
C GLY A 150 23.83 -24.93 -9.62
N LYS A 151 23.70 -26.03 -8.86
CA LYS A 151 23.67 -27.41 -9.38
C LYS A 151 22.25 -27.92 -9.61
N PHE A 152 22.11 -28.96 -10.44
CA PHE A 152 20.83 -29.63 -10.68
C PHE A 152 20.72 -30.94 -9.91
N ILE A 153 19.50 -31.24 -9.46
CA ILE A 153 19.12 -32.52 -8.87
C ILE A 153 17.91 -33.11 -9.61
N GLY A 154 17.71 -34.43 -9.47
CA GLY A 154 16.44 -35.05 -9.84
C GLY A 154 15.34 -34.68 -8.85
N ILE A 155 14.09 -34.65 -9.30
CA ILE A 155 12.93 -34.46 -8.42
C ILE A 155 12.16 -35.77 -8.24
N PRO A 156 11.55 -36.02 -7.06
CA PRO A 156 10.85 -37.27 -6.79
C PRO A 156 9.58 -37.44 -7.62
N GLN A 157 8.94 -36.34 -8.01
CA GLN A 157 7.72 -36.32 -8.80
C GLN A 157 7.90 -35.44 -10.03
N ASN A 158 7.94 -36.07 -11.20
CA ASN A 158 7.97 -35.36 -12.48
C ASN A 158 6.59 -34.74 -12.75
N PHE A 159 6.57 -33.60 -13.42
CA PHE A 159 5.33 -32.89 -13.77
C PHE A 159 5.44 -32.16 -15.10
N ASN A 160 4.30 -31.77 -15.64
CA ASN A 160 4.23 -30.87 -16.80
C ASN A 160 4.07 -29.44 -16.29
N GLY A 161 4.97 -28.54 -16.71
CA GLY A 161 4.87 -27.12 -16.40
C GLY A 161 3.60 -26.51 -16.98
N ASP A 162 2.83 -25.84 -16.13
CA ASP A 162 1.69 -25.01 -16.50
C ASP A 162 2.11 -23.53 -16.52
N GLU A 163 2.00 -22.92 -17.70
CA GLU A 163 2.39 -21.53 -17.95
C GLU A 163 1.27 -20.54 -17.60
N SER A 164 0.12 -21.01 -17.10
CA SER A 164 -1.04 -20.16 -16.77
C SER A 164 -0.84 -19.25 -15.55
N GLN A 165 0.15 -19.54 -14.70
CA GLN A 165 0.43 -18.83 -13.45
C GLN A 165 1.84 -18.20 -13.46
N PRO A 166 2.15 -17.28 -14.40
CA PRO A 166 3.45 -16.62 -14.40
C PRO A 166 3.56 -15.68 -13.21
N VAL A 167 4.74 -15.58 -12.60
CA VAL A 167 4.95 -14.66 -11.47
C VAL A 167 4.87 -13.19 -11.92
N LEU A 168 5.43 -12.88 -13.10
CA LEU A 168 5.33 -11.54 -13.70
C LEU A 168 4.48 -11.61 -14.97
N SER A 169 3.79 -10.52 -15.34
CA SER A 169 3.20 -10.43 -16.67
C SER A 169 4.27 -10.50 -17.77
N ASP A 170 3.90 -10.92 -18.99
CA ASP A 170 4.84 -10.99 -20.13
C ASP A 170 5.50 -9.63 -20.38
N ARG A 171 4.69 -8.56 -20.40
CA ARG A 171 5.17 -7.19 -20.61
C ARG A 171 6.25 -6.81 -19.60
N LEU A 172 6.00 -7.05 -18.30
CA LEU A 172 6.93 -6.66 -17.25
C LEU A 172 8.20 -7.52 -17.28
N PHE A 173 8.05 -8.82 -17.50
CA PHE A 173 9.19 -9.72 -17.60
C PHE A 173 10.11 -9.34 -18.77
N TYR A 174 9.57 -9.14 -19.97
CA TYR A 174 10.38 -8.77 -21.12
C TYR A 174 11.05 -7.40 -20.95
N ARG A 175 10.38 -6.44 -20.29
CA ARG A 175 10.97 -5.15 -19.94
C ARG A 175 12.15 -5.29 -18.98
N ARG A 176 11.99 -6.07 -17.91
CA ARG A 176 13.09 -6.34 -16.94
C ARG A 176 14.24 -7.11 -17.56
N ARG A 177 13.94 -8.06 -18.45
CA ARG A 177 14.96 -8.78 -19.22
C ARG A 177 15.76 -7.83 -20.09
N GLU A 178 15.08 -6.96 -20.83
CA GLU A 178 15.72 -5.94 -21.66
C GLU A 178 16.59 -4.98 -20.82
N GLN A 179 16.12 -4.56 -19.65
CA GLN A 179 16.90 -3.73 -18.71
C GLN A 179 18.17 -4.46 -18.24
N LEU A 180 18.07 -5.74 -17.89
CA LEU A 180 19.21 -6.57 -17.48
C LEU A 180 20.23 -6.73 -18.62
N GLU A 181 19.75 -7.00 -19.84
CA GLU A 181 20.60 -7.16 -21.04
C GLU A 181 21.28 -5.85 -21.45
N LYS A 182 20.56 -4.71 -21.38
CA LYS A 182 21.06 -3.39 -21.76
C LYS A 182 21.74 -2.62 -20.62
N ARG A 183 21.82 -3.23 -19.43
CA ARG A 183 22.36 -2.63 -18.21
C ARG A 183 21.68 -1.31 -17.83
N GLN A 184 20.36 -1.28 -17.94
CA GLN A 184 19.54 -0.14 -17.56
C GLN A 184 18.94 -0.36 -16.16
N PRO A 185 18.78 0.69 -15.35
CA PRO A 185 18.09 0.57 -14.08
C PRO A 185 16.59 0.21 -14.29
N PRO A 186 15.91 -0.30 -13.25
CA PRO A 186 14.46 -0.36 -13.22
C PRO A 186 13.82 1.00 -13.48
N ASP A 187 12.53 1.02 -13.79
CA ASP A 187 11.83 2.26 -14.10
C ASP A 187 11.66 3.19 -12.87
N HIS A 188 11.62 2.58 -11.68
CA HIS A 188 11.35 3.26 -10.41
C HIS A 188 12.27 2.74 -9.28
N PRO A 189 13.59 2.91 -9.39
CA PRO A 189 14.54 2.34 -8.44
C PRO A 189 14.33 2.87 -7.01
N GLU A 190 13.88 4.12 -6.86
CA GLU A 190 13.56 4.72 -5.56
C GLU A 190 12.33 4.06 -4.91
N LEU A 191 11.36 3.62 -5.72
CA LEU A 191 10.19 2.90 -5.21
C LEU A 191 10.51 1.47 -4.81
N GLU A 192 11.43 0.80 -5.52
CA GLU A 192 11.91 -0.53 -5.11
C GLU A 192 12.69 -0.44 -3.77
N LEU A 193 13.46 0.64 -3.57
CA LEU A 193 14.11 0.95 -2.29
C LEU A 193 13.09 1.26 -1.19
N LEU A 194 12.06 2.06 -1.48
CA LEU A 194 11.00 2.36 -0.53
C LEU A 194 10.24 1.09 -0.14
N GLN A 195 9.93 0.21 -1.10
CA GLN A 195 9.28 -1.07 -0.84
C GLN A 195 10.13 -1.92 0.12
N SER A 196 11.45 -1.92 -0.07
CA SER A 196 12.38 -2.62 0.81
C SER A 196 12.35 -2.05 2.23
N ALA A 197 12.35 -0.73 2.37
CA ALA A 197 12.26 -0.06 3.68
C ALA A 197 10.89 -0.29 4.37
N ILE A 198 9.80 -0.37 3.61
CA ILE A 198 8.48 -0.72 4.16
C ILE A 198 8.49 -2.15 4.68
N ALA A 199 9.09 -3.08 3.94
CA ALA A 199 9.18 -4.48 4.34
C ALA A 199 9.90 -4.67 5.69
N GLU A 200 10.85 -3.79 6.04
CA GLU A 200 11.53 -3.76 7.34
C GLU A 200 10.59 -3.44 8.50
N ILE A 201 9.62 -2.54 8.30
CA ILE A 201 8.73 -2.06 9.37
C ILE A 201 7.42 -2.85 9.46
N LEU A 202 7.06 -3.65 8.44
CA LEU A 202 5.80 -4.42 8.41
C LEU A 202 5.55 -5.28 9.65
N PRO A 203 6.54 -6.02 10.20
CA PRO A 203 6.31 -6.86 11.38
C PRO A 203 5.84 -6.06 12.61
N GLU A 204 6.22 -4.80 12.70
CA GLU A 204 5.92 -3.89 13.81
C GLU A 204 4.82 -2.88 13.47
N ASN A 205 4.42 -2.78 12.20
CA ASN A 205 3.50 -1.77 11.71
C ASN A 205 2.53 -2.36 10.67
N ALA A 206 1.45 -2.98 11.17
CA ALA A 206 0.37 -3.52 10.33
C ALA A 206 -0.30 -2.45 9.43
N ASN A 207 -0.24 -1.16 9.79
CA ASN A 207 -0.82 -0.09 8.97
C ASN A 207 -0.05 0.13 7.66
N ALA A 208 1.22 -0.32 7.57
CA ALA A 208 2.01 -0.23 6.35
C ALA A 208 1.68 -1.34 5.33
N GLN A 209 0.89 -2.35 5.71
CA GLN A 209 0.57 -3.49 4.85
C GLN A 209 -0.19 -3.10 3.58
N GLY A 210 -1.17 -2.18 3.71
CA GLY A 210 -1.91 -1.67 2.55
C GLY A 210 -0.98 -0.94 1.57
N PHE A 211 -0.12 -0.08 2.09
CA PHE A 211 0.83 0.68 1.26
C PHE A 211 1.87 -0.23 0.59
N ASP A 212 2.37 -1.26 1.29
CA ASP A 212 3.27 -2.25 0.70
C ASP A 212 2.61 -2.99 -0.47
N LEU A 213 1.34 -3.40 -0.30
CA LEU A 213 0.58 -4.08 -1.35
C LEU A 213 0.37 -3.17 -2.56
N ASP A 214 -0.06 -1.92 -2.35
CA ASP A 214 -0.27 -0.95 -3.42
C ASP A 214 1.02 -0.68 -4.18
N LEU A 215 2.14 -0.53 -3.47
CA LEU A 215 3.45 -0.33 -4.07
C LEU A 215 3.91 -1.55 -4.87
N GLN A 216 3.67 -2.77 -4.37
CA GLN A 216 3.95 -4.00 -5.12
C GLN A 216 3.09 -4.12 -6.37
N VAL A 217 1.80 -3.78 -6.31
CA VAL A 217 0.91 -3.77 -7.49
C VAL A 217 1.40 -2.74 -8.50
N PHE A 218 1.80 -1.55 -8.06
CA PHE A 218 2.34 -0.50 -8.93
C PHE A 218 3.64 -0.93 -9.62
N LEU A 219 4.57 -1.52 -8.87
CA LEU A 219 5.82 -2.09 -9.40
C LEU A 219 5.58 -3.34 -10.26
N GLY A 220 4.34 -3.85 -10.29
CA GLY A 220 3.92 -5.05 -11.01
C GLY A 220 4.43 -6.36 -10.40
N TRP A 221 4.77 -6.33 -9.12
CA TRP A 221 5.23 -7.46 -8.31
C TRP A 221 4.08 -8.28 -7.70
N GLY A 222 2.88 -7.70 -7.64
CA GLY A 222 1.68 -8.33 -7.09
C GLY A 222 0.50 -8.25 -8.05
N GLU A 223 -0.47 -9.15 -7.85
CA GLU A 223 -1.77 -9.06 -8.50
C GLU A 223 -2.62 -7.99 -7.79
N SER A 224 -3.35 -7.19 -8.58
CA SER A 224 -4.32 -6.24 -8.02
C SER A 224 -5.43 -7.00 -7.32
N THR A 225 -5.38 -7.09 -6.00
CA THR A 225 -6.47 -7.62 -5.17
C THR A 225 -7.38 -6.46 -4.78
N THR A 226 -7.98 -5.83 -5.79
CA THR A 226 -8.79 -4.61 -5.62
C THR A 226 -10.17 -4.85 -5.00
N THR A 227 -10.53 -6.07 -4.57
CA THR A 227 -11.97 -6.41 -4.44
C THR A 227 -12.45 -6.96 -3.09
N THR A 228 -11.61 -7.16 -2.06
CA THR A 228 -12.06 -7.91 -0.87
C THR A 228 -12.27 -7.11 0.43
N GLN A 229 -11.95 -5.82 0.46
CA GLN A 229 -12.06 -5.03 1.71
C GLN A 229 -13.22 -4.03 1.70
N ASP A 230 -13.58 -3.46 0.55
CA ASP A 230 -14.70 -2.52 0.45
C ASP A 230 -16.05 -3.17 0.78
N ASP A 231 -16.30 -4.39 0.30
CA ASP A 231 -17.55 -5.12 0.57
C ASP A 231 -17.74 -5.48 2.05
N ARG A 232 -16.67 -5.64 2.83
CA ARG A 232 -16.75 -6.04 4.26
C ARG A 232 -17.10 -4.88 5.19
N ASP A 233 -16.76 -3.65 4.81
CA ASP A 233 -17.00 -2.48 5.66
C ASP A 233 -18.33 -1.79 5.35
N ARG A 234 -18.91 -2.04 4.17
CA ARG A 234 -20.13 -1.41 3.71
C ARG A 234 -21.30 -1.50 4.69
N ASP A 235 -21.59 -2.70 5.20
CA ASP A 235 -22.76 -2.95 6.05
C ASP A 235 -22.80 -2.07 7.31
N TRP A 236 -21.65 -1.90 7.99
CA TRP A 236 -21.61 -1.11 9.21
C TRP A 236 -21.48 0.39 8.94
N ILE A 237 -20.87 0.78 7.81
CA ILE A 237 -20.82 2.19 7.38
C ILE A 237 -22.24 2.68 7.09
N GLU A 238 -23.03 1.90 6.35
CA GLU A 238 -24.43 2.22 6.03
C GLU A 238 -25.33 2.30 7.29
N ALA A 239 -24.93 1.65 8.39
CA ALA A 239 -25.66 1.68 9.65
C ALA A 239 -25.42 2.93 10.50
N ILE A 240 -24.37 3.72 10.26
CA ILE A 240 -23.96 4.86 11.12
C ILE A 240 -25.11 5.85 11.35
N ALA A 241 -25.70 6.38 10.27
CA ALA A 241 -26.78 7.36 10.39
C ALA A 241 -28.07 6.73 10.93
N THR A 242 -28.39 5.52 10.48
CA THR A 242 -29.60 4.80 10.93
C THR A 242 -29.58 4.59 12.44
N VAL A 243 -28.45 4.14 13.00
CA VAL A 243 -28.29 3.93 14.44
C VAL A 243 -28.21 5.26 15.19
N GLY A 244 -27.50 6.25 14.66
CA GLY A 244 -27.43 7.59 15.28
C GLY A 244 -28.80 8.29 15.40
N ASN A 245 -29.70 8.07 14.44
CA ASN A 245 -31.09 8.57 14.46
C ASN A 245 -32.07 7.67 15.25
N SER A 246 -31.55 6.70 15.99
CA SER A 246 -32.34 5.81 16.84
C SER A 246 -32.20 6.20 18.32
N SER A 247 -32.64 5.31 19.22
CA SER A 247 -32.39 5.42 20.66
C SER A 247 -31.24 4.52 21.16
N ASP A 248 -30.55 3.83 20.25
CA ASP A 248 -29.45 2.90 20.55
C ASP A 248 -28.09 3.63 20.67
N GLY A 249 -27.89 4.26 21.83
CA GLY A 249 -26.64 4.98 22.14
C GLY A 249 -25.42 4.07 22.18
N ASP A 250 -25.55 2.87 22.76
CA ASP A 250 -24.44 1.93 22.93
C ASP A 250 -23.88 1.48 21.57
N THR A 251 -24.76 1.13 20.62
CA THR A 251 -24.32 0.75 19.26
C THR A 251 -23.79 1.96 18.51
N PHE A 252 -24.39 3.14 18.70
CA PHE A 252 -23.91 4.35 18.05
C PHE A 252 -22.48 4.71 18.46
N GLU A 253 -22.16 4.65 19.76
CA GLU A 253 -20.79 4.87 20.25
C GLU A 253 -19.77 3.91 19.61
N LYS A 254 -20.13 2.63 19.48
CA LYS A 254 -19.26 1.63 18.82
C LYS A 254 -19.00 1.99 17.36
N LEU A 255 -20.02 2.44 16.64
CA LEU A 255 -19.90 2.87 15.25
C LEU A 255 -19.06 4.13 15.12
N VAL A 256 -19.19 5.10 16.04
CA VAL A 256 -18.34 6.30 16.08
C VAL A 256 -16.87 5.93 16.32
N ARG A 257 -16.57 5.08 17.30
CA ARG A 257 -15.20 4.58 17.55
C ARG A 257 -14.62 3.88 16.33
N LYS A 258 -15.40 2.98 15.71
CA LYS A 258 -15.01 2.26 14.49
C LYS A 258 -14.76 3.22 13.32
N SER A 259 -15.59 4.25 13.18
CA SER A 259 -15.45 5.31 12.18
C SER A 259 -14.14 6.08 12.34
N LEU A 260 -13.82 6.51 13.56
CA LEU A 260 -12.59 7.24 13.84
C LEU A 260 -11.34 6.39 13.54
N ILE A 261 -11.35 5.11 13.89
CA ILE A 261 -10.27 4.17 13.53
C ILE A 261 -10.14 4.04 12.01
N LYS A 262 -11.25 3.85 11.28
CA LYS A 262 -11.26 3.73 9.82
C LYS A 262 -10.73 5.00 9.14
N LEU A 263 -11.00 6.17 9.71
CA LEU A 263 -10.47 7.45 9.23
C LEU A 263 -8.96 7.61 9.46
N GLY A 264 -8.39 6.85 10.40
CA GLY A 264 -6.95 6.86 10.72
C GLY A 264 -6.62 7.47 12.09
N PHE A 265 -7.62 7.77 12.91
CA PHE A 265 -7.36 8.14 14.31
C PHE A 265 -6.91 6.92 15.11
N SER A 266 -6.07 7.18 16.11
CA SER A 266 -5.61 6.13 17.03
C SER A 266 -5.39 6.67 18.44
N ASN A 267 -5.35 5.74 19.37
CA ASN A 267 -5.16 6.01 20.78
C ASN A 267 -4.32 4.89 21.38
N ARG A 268 -3.16 5.23 21.95
CA ARG A 268 -2.26 4.27 22.59
C ARG A 268 -2.59 4.05 24.06
N ASN A 269 -3.49 4.86 24.61
CA ASN A 269 -3.90 4.78 26.01
C ASN A 269 -4.71 3.51 26.26
N THR A 270 -4.25 2.70 27.22
CA THR A 270 -4.91 1.45 27.63
C THR A 270 -6.01 1.68 28.68
N ASN A 271 -6.22 2.92 29.14
CA ASN A 271 -7.28 3.25 30.07
C ASN A 271 -8.66 3.06 29.42
N PRO A 272 -9.51 2.16 29.93
CA PRO A 272 -10.83 1.89 29.37
C PRO A 272 -11.78 3.11 29.42
N LYS A 273 -11.49 4.11 30.28
CA LYS A 273 -12.28 5.36 30.39
C LYS A 273 -11.96 6.38 29.30
N THR A 274 -10.91 6.14 28.51
CA THR A 274 -10.45 6.99 27.41
C THR A 274 -10.05 6.11 26.25
N SER A 275 -10.83 5.07 25.94
CA SER A 275 -10.50 4.08 24.90
C SER A 275 -11.09 4.47 23.56
N LEU A 276 -10.40 4.11 22.47
CA LEU A 276 -10.95 4.15 21.11
C LEU A 276 -11.37 2.76 20.62
N HIS A 277 -11.14 1.71 21.41
CA HIS A 277 -11.44 0.34 21.00
C HIS A 277 -12.97 0.15 20.88
N PRO A 278 -13.52 -0.33 19.75
CA PRO A 278 -14.97 -0.40 19.54
C PRO A 278 -15.69 -1.22 20.62
N ASP A 279 -15.11 -2.34 21.04
CA ASP A 279 -15.72 -3.23 22.05
C ASP A 279 -15.47 -2.80 23.50
N SER A 280 -14.70 -1.73 23.73
CA SER A 280 -14.61 -1.15 25.07
C SER A 280 -15.97 -0.56 25.41
N THR A 281 -16.68 -1.14 26.37
CA THR A 281 -17.75 -0.42 27.04
C THR A 281 -17.07 0.76 27.73
N GLY A 282 -17.30 1.99 27.27
CA GLY A 282 -16.90 3.20 27.98
C GLY A 282 -17.54 3.14 29.36
N GLY A 283 -16.88 2.46 30.31
CA GLY A 283 -17.58 2.02 31.52
C GLY A 283 -18.10 3.23 32.26
N ALA A 284 -19.20 3.11 33.01
CA ALA A 284 -19.86 4.20 33.73
C ALA A 284 -18.93 5.38 34.12
N GLY A 285 -19.14 6.54 33.49
CA GLY A 285 -18.37 7.77 33.71
C GLY A 285 -17.00 7.84 33.03
N GLY A 286 -16.79 7.14 31.91
CA GLY A 286 -15.71 7.35 30.94
C GLY A 286 -16.16 8.25 29.78
N LEU A 287 -15.21 8.73 28.97
CA LEU A 287 -15.50 9.44 27.72
C LEU A 287 -15.96 8.45 26.64
N ASP A 288 -16.89 8.86 25.78
CA ASP A 288 -17.38 8.00 24.70
C ASP A 288 -16.28 7.70 23.69
N PHE A 289 -15.47 8.71 23.33
CA PHE A 289 -14.24 8.47 22.58
C PHE A 289 -13.15 9.48 22.91
N TYR A 290 -11.92 9.01 22.78
CA TYR A 290 -10.71 9.84 22.81
C TYR A 290 -9.71 9.31 21.80
N CYS A 291 -9.15 10.21 20.99
CA CYS A 291 -8.08 9.95 20.04
C CYS A 291 -6.85 10.76 20.44
N GLU A 292 -5.65 10.21 20.30
CA GLU A 292 -4.40 10.93 20.54
C GLU A 292 -3.75 11.40 19.24
N ASN A 293 -3.80 10.54 18.21
CA ASN A 293 -3.17 10.77 16.92
C ASN A 293 -4.22 10.75 15.80
N PRO A 294 -4.02 11.52 14.71
CA PRO A 294 -2.87 12.41 14.46
C PRO A 294 -2.89 13.72 15.27
N TYR A 295 -4.00 14.00 15.96
CA TYR A 295 -4.14 15.08 16.93
C TYR A 295 -5.23 14.70 17.96
N PRO A 296 -5.23 15.34 19.14
CA PRO A 296 -6.17 14.97 20.18
C PRO A 296 -7.61 15.36 19.84
N VAL A 297 -8.50 14.38 19.87
CA VAL A 297 -9.95 14.56 19.68
C VAL A 297 -10.67 13.88 20.82
N VAL A 298 -11.66 14.55 21.40
CA VAL A 298 -12.50 14.02 22.48
C VAL A 298 -13.96 14.28 22.16
N GLY A 299 -14.84 13.38 22.55
CA GLY A 299 -16.25 13.63 22.32
C GLY A 299 -17.21 12.73 23.06
N GLU A 300 -18.47 13.15 22.91
CA GLU A 300 -19.66 12.51 23.45
C GLU A 300 -20.60 12.18 22.29
N CYS A 301 -21.33 11.08 22.41
CA CYS A 301 -22.29 10.58 21.44
C CYS A 301 -23.70 10.70 22.03
N LYS A 302 -24.65 11.11 21.19
CA LYS A 302 -26.06 11.11 21.55
C LYS A 302 -26.90 10.65 20.37
N ALA A 303 -27.27 9.38 20.41
CA ALA A 303 -28.33 8.87 19.54
C ALA A 303 -29.68 9.44 20.00
N THR A 304 -30.43 10.04 19.08
CA THR A 304 -31.80 10.52 19.36
C THR A 304 -32.74 10.22 18.20
N GLN A 305 -34.00 9.93 18.51
CA GLN A 305 -35.06 9.69 17.54
C GLN A 305 -35.98 10.92 17.46
N GLY A 306 -35.51 11.99 16.81
CA GLY A 306 -36.28 13.22 16.63
C GLY A 306 -36.39 14.13 17.86
N GLU A 307 -35.73 13.77 18.95
CA GLU A 307 -35.65 14.59 20.18
C GLU A 307 -34.50 15.58 20.10
N LYS A 308 -34.68 16.74 20.75
CA LYS A 308 -33.59 17.71 20.95
C LYS A 308 -32.57 17.20 21.97
N VAL A 309 -31.32 17.54 21.74
CA VAL A 309 -30.20 17.20 22.62
C VAL A 309 -30.14 18.21 23.76
N PRO A 310 -30.28 17.78 25.03
CA PRO A 310 -30.28 18.68 26.18
C PRO A 310 -28.86 19.14 26.56
N ASP A 311 -28.78 20.21 27.34
CA ASP A 311 -27.52 20.80 27.84
C ASP A 311 -26.63 19.80 28.61
N GLY A 312 -27.25 18.79 29.20
CA GLY A 312 -26.54 17.72 29.90
C GLY A 312 -25.47 17.03 29.04
N THR A 313 -25.64 16.93 27.72
CA THR A 313 -24.68 16.27 26.82
C THR A 313 -23.38 17.11 26.67
N PRO A 314 -23.42 18.38 26.21
CA PRO A 314 -22.24 19.25 26.24
C PRO A 314 -21.60 19.37 27.63
N ALA A 315 -22.41 19.55 28.68
CA ALA A 315 -21.92 19.70 30.04
C ALA A 315 -21.19 18.43 30.54
N GLN A 316 -21.66 17.25 30.15
CA GLN A 316 -21.02 15.97 30.47
C GLN A 316 -19.64 15.85 29.81
N LEU A 317 -19.50 16.27 28.55
CA LEU A 317 -18.20 16.27 27.87
C LEU A 317 -17.17 17.15 28.60
N VAL A 318 -17.56 18.35 29.03
CA VAL A 318 -16.68 19.22 29.85
C VAL A 318 -16.28 18.52 31.15
N LYS A 319 -17.25 17.98 31.88
CA LYS A 319 -17.03 17.34 33.18
C LYS A 319 -16.10 16.13 33.09
N LEU A 320 -16.36 15.24 32.13
CA LEU A 320 -15.57 14.02 31.94
C LEU A 320 -14.22 14.31 31.30
N GLY A 321 -14.17 15.27 30.38
CA GLY A 321 -12.94 15.75 29.77
C GLY A 321 -11.94 16.24 30.80
N TYR A 322 -12.33 17.15 31.70
CA TYR A 322 -11.44 17.60 32.77
C TYR A 322 -11.12 16.50 33.78
N LYS A 323 -12.06 15.61 34.08
CA LYS A 323 -11.83 14.50 35.02
C LYS A 323 -10.73 13.56 34.53
N HIS A 324 -10.72 13.20 33.25
CA HIS A 324 -9.83 12.16 32.71
C HIS A 324 -8.60 12.71 31.98
N LEU A 325 -8.72 13.86 31.32
CA LEU A 325 -7.65 14.47 30.51
C LEU A 325 -7.04 15.71 31.17
N GLN A 326 -7.68 16.25 32.21
CA GLN A 326 -7.21 17.44 32.95
C GLN A 326 -6.88 18.59 31.98
N ARG A 327 -5.68 19.17 32.06
CA ARG A 327 -5.26 20.26 31.17
C ARG A 327 -5.13 19.85 29.69
N GLN A 328 -5.01 18.55 29.38
CA GLN A 328 -4.97 18.08 28.00
C GLN A 328 -6.30 18.29 27.28
N TYR A 329 -7.42 18.29 28.01
CA TYR A 329 -8.76 18.56 27.45
C TYR A 329 -8.81 19.88 26.67
N ASN A 330 -8.13 20.92 27.15
CA ASN A 330 -8.11 22.23 26.50
C ASN A 330 -7.45 22.22 25.12
N ARG A 331 -6.59 21.24 24.85
CA ARG A 331 -5.90 21.08 23.55
C ARG A 331 -6.65 20.16 22.59
N CYS A 332 -7.72 19.52 23.06
CA CYS A 332 -8.49 18.60 22.24
C CYS A 332 -9.46 19.38 21.35
N ILE A 333 -9.61 18.92 20.11
CA ILE A 333 -10.83 19.18 19.35
C ILE A 333 -11.96 18.45 20.06
N LYS A 334 -13.05 19.16 20.35
CA LYS A 334 -14.20 18.64 21.08
C LYS A 334 -15.32 18.40 20.09
N ILE A 335 -15.91 17.21 20.11
CA ILE A 335 -16.97 16.83 19.19
C ILE A 335 -18.16 16.26 19.97
N ILE A 336 -19.36 16.73 19.65
CA ILE A 336 -20.61 16.09 20.02
C ILE A 336 -21.16 15.42 18.77
N MET A 337 -21.23 14.09 18.76
CA MET A 337 -21.87 13.34 17.69
C MET A 337 -23.35 13.19 18.03
N ALA A 338 -24.23 13.93 17.36
CA ALA A 338 -25.66 13.90 17.69
C ALA A 338 -26.59 14.08 16.48
N ALA A 339 -27.67 13.30 16.45
CA ALA A 339 -28.67 13.34 15.38
C ALA A 339 -29.62 14.54 15.50
N GLY A 340 -30.15 14.74 16.71
CA GLY A 340 -31.10 15.79 17.05
C GLY A 340 -30.47 17.17 17.18
N GLU A 341 -31.27 18.21 16.96
CA GLU A 341 -30.87 19.59 17.20
C GLU A 341 -30.59 19.83 18.69
N LEU A 342 -29.63 20.70 18.99
CA LEU A 342 -29.40 21.15 20.37
C LEU A 342 -30.56 22.03 20.87
N THR A 343 -30.84 21.98 22.17
CA THR A 343 -31.60 23.05 22.82
C THR A 343 -30.78 24.35 22.85
N GLU A 344 -31.43 25.51 23.04
CA GLU A 344 -30.72 26.80 23.07
C GLU A 344 -29.60 26.82 24.13
N ASP A 345 -29.87 26.31 25.35
CA ASP A 345 -28.87 26.19 26.40
C ASP A 345 -27.70 25.28 26.00
N ALA A 346 -28.00 24.15 25.35
CA ALA A 346 -26.99 23.19 24.92
C ALA A 346 -26.11 23.76 23.80
N GLU A 347 -26.68 24.56 22.90
CA GLU A 347 -25.98 25.30 21.87
C GLU A 347 -25.04 26.35 22.47
N LEU A 348 -25.51 27.12 23.46
CA LEU A 348 -24.68 28.07 24.20
C LEU A 348 -23.50 27.38 24.90
N THR A 349 -23.75 26.24 25.55
CA THR A 349 -22.68 25.47 26.21
C THR A 349 -21.71 24.89 25.19
N ALA A 350 -22.19 24.31 24.08
CA ALA A 350 -21.34 23.73 23.04
C ALA A 350 -20.46 24.79 22.38
N SER A 351 -21.06 25.87 21.88
CA SER A 351 -20.36 26.97 21.22
C SER A 351 -19.41 27.70 22.18
N GLY A 352 -19.84 27.97 23.42
CA GLY A 352 -19.00 28.62 24.45
C GLY A 352 -17.83 27.77 24.94
N ASN A 353 -17.81 26.46 24.65
CA ASN A 353 -16.69 25.56 24.94
C ASN A 353 -15.98 25.07 23.67
N GLU A 354 -16.18 25.72 22.52
CA GLU A 354 -15.53 25.39 21.25
C GLU A 354 -15.79 23.92 20.80
N MET A 355 -17.01 23.43 21.02
CA MET A 355 -17.41 22.07 20.65
C MET A 355 -18.03 22.05 19.26
N ASN A 356 -17.58 21.16 18.39
CA ASN A 356 -18.22 20.93 17.10
C ASN A 356 -19.36 19.93 17.27
N VAL A 357 -20.56 20.27 16.82
CA VAL A 357 -21.68 19.31 16.80
C VAL A 357 -21.80 18.77 15.39
N ILE A 358 -21.61 17.46 15.25
CA ILE A 358 -21.55 16.76 13.96
C ILE A 358 -22.65 15.70 13.93
N ARG A 359 -23.37 15.63 12.82
CA ARG A 359 -24.47 14.70 12.65
C ARG A 359 -23.96 13.32 12.21
N PRO A 360 -24.68 12.22 12.57
CA PRO A 360 -24.33 10.88 12.13
C PRO A 360 -24.19 10.74 10.61
N GLU A 361 -25.03 11.45 9.83
CA GLU A 361 -24.98 11.48 8.36
C GLU A 361 -23.65 12.05 7.86
N THR A 362 -23.17 13.13 8.47
CA THR A 362 -21.91 13.77 8.11
C THR A 362 -20.73 12.85 8.40
N LEU A 363 -20.75 12.16 9.55
CA LEU A 363 -19.77 11.12 9.85
C LEU A 363 -19.82 9.98 8.83
N GLN A 364 -21.02 9.48 8.51
CA GLN A 364 -21.21 8.43 7.51
C GLN A 364 -20.65 8.83 6.15
N ARG A 365 -20.94 10.05 5.68
CA ARG A 365 -20.41 10.59 4.41
C ARG A 365 -18.88 10.60 4.40
N LEU A 366 -18.26 11.01 5.50
CA LEU A 366 -16.80 11.06 5.62
C LEU A 366 -16.18 9.65 5.59
N VAL A 367 -16.80 8.69 6.28
CA VAL A 367 -16.32 7.31 6.35
C VAL A 367 -16.55 6.55 5.03
N ASP A 368 -17.69 6.77 4.38
CA ASP A 368 -18.00 6.23 3.05
C ASP A 368 -16.99 6.72 2.01
N LEU A 369 -16.67 8.03 2.02
CA LEU A 369 -15.61 8.61 1.19
C LEU A 369 -14.25 7.95 1.45
N LYS A 370 -13.88 7.75 2.72
CA LYS A 370 -12.62 7.05 3.09
C LYS A 370 -12.57 5.61 2.59
N SER A 371 -13.70 4.90 2.62
CA SER A 371 -13.76 3.50 2.18
C SER A 371 -13.58 3.40 0.68
N ARG A 372 -14.40 4.13 -0.09
CA ARG A 372 -14.38 4.08 -1.56
C ARG A 372 -13.10 4.67 -2.16
N HIS A 373 -12.54 5.68 -1.50
CA HIS A 373 -11.36 6.41 -1.97
C HIS A 373 -10.27 6.46 -0.89
N PRO A 374 -9.56 5.35 -0.62
CA PRO A 374 -8.48 5.33 0.34
C PRO A 374 -7.41 6.37 -0.03
N GLY A 375 -7.22 7.36 0.84
CA GLY A 375 -6.26 8.45 0.63
C GLY A 375 -6.89 9.79 0.26
N ALA A 376 -8.21 9.85 -0.01
CA ALA A 376 -8.89 11.11 -0.33
C ALA A 376 -9.02 12.06 0.88
N ILE A 377 -8.92 11.55 2.11
CA ILE A 377 -9.04 12.34 3.33
C ILE A 377 -7.67 12.49 3.99
N ASP A 378 -7.19 13.73 4.04
CA ASP A 378 -6.09 14.15 4.89
C ASP A 378 -6.65 14.70 6.21
N LEU A 379 -6.38 13.97 7.31
CA LEU A 379 -6.83 14.39 8.64
C LEU A 379 -6.19 15.70 9.10
N LEU A 380 -4.97 16.02 8.66
CA LEU A 380 -4.31 17.29 8.98
C LEU A 380 -4.96 18.46 8.25
N ASP A 381 -5.48 18.25 7.04
CA ASP A 381 -6.30 19.25 6.33
C ASP A 381 -7.71 19.40 6.94
N LEU A 382 -8.29 18.31 7.45
CA LEU A 382 -9.54 18.37 8.21
C LEU A 382 -9.39 19.15 9.54
N LYS A 383 -8.21 19.13 10.15
CA LYS A 383 -7.99 19.68 11.50
C LYS A 383 -8.34 21.17 11.62
N PRO A 384 -7.83 22.09 10.78
CA PRO A 384 -8.25 23.50 10.81
C PRO A 384 -9.75 23.70 10.68
N HIS A 385 -10.42 22.85 9.90
CA HIS A 385 -11.88 22.89 9.78
C HIS A 385 -12.58 22.52 11.09
N LEU A 386 -11.96 21.78 12.00
CA LEU A 386 -12.56 21.48 13.32
C LEU A 386 -12.12 22.48 14.40
N GLU A 387 -10.97 23.13 14.27
CA GLU A 387 -10.46 24.11 15.24
C GLU A 387 -11.08 25.50 15.08
N GLN A 388 -11.42 25.91 13.86
CA GLN A 388 -11.90 27.26 13.59
C GLN A 388 -13.42 27.37 13.78
N GLU A 389 -13.88 28.56 14.15
CA GLU A 389 -15.30 28.92 14.15
C GLU A 389 -15.94 28.74 12.74
N PRO A 390 -17.26 28.51 12.65
CA PRO A 390 -18.19 28.39 13.77
C PRO A 390 -18.11 27.03 14.49
N HIS A 391 -18.40 27.05 15.79
CA HIS A 391 -18.63 25.87 16.63
C HIS A 391 -20.14 25.63 16.80
N GLY A 392 -20.51 24.64 17.61
CA GLY A 392 -21.90 24.26 17.80
C GLY A 392 -22.48 23.55 16.57
N GLN A 393 -23.78 23.69 16.32
CA GLN A 393 -24.47 23.01 15.21
C GLN A 393 -23.98 23.43 13.82
N GLU A 394 -23.50 24.66 13.66
CA GLU A 394 -22.98 25.14 12.37
C GLU A 394 -21.69 24.44 11.93
N ALA A 395 -20.99 23.78 12.88
CA ALA A 395 -19.80 23.00 12.58
C ALA A 395 -20.09 21.82 11.64
N ASP A 396 -21.29 21.25 11.69
CA ASP A 396 -21.70 20.17 10.78
C ASP A 396 -21.65 20.61 9.31
N GLY A 397 -22.18 21.81 9.01
CA GLY A 397 -22.15 22.37 7.67
C GLY A 397 -20.73 22.65 7.16
N LYS A 398 -19.81 23.00 8.06
CA LYS A 398 -18.38 23.22 7.76
C LYS A 398 -17.69 21.91 7.35
N VAL A 399 -17.94 20.82 8.07
CA VAL A 399 -17.42 19.48 7.71
C VAL A 399 -18.06 18.97 6.41
N ASN A 400 -19.36 19.18 6.21
CA ASN A 400 -20.00 18.83 4.94
C ASN A 400 -19.38 19.57 3.75
N ARG A 401 -19.09 20.88 3.87
CA ARG A 401 -18.39 21.64 2.82
C ARG A 401 -16.98 21.12 2.54
N TYR A 402 -16.28 20.64 3.56
CA TYR A 402 -15.00 19.96 3.38
C TYR A 402 -15.17 18.68 2.55
N ILE A 403 -16.14 17.83 2.91
CA ILE A 403 -16.45 16.59 2.18
C ILE A 403 -16.85 16.89 0.72
N ASP A 404 -17.69 17.90 0.50
CA ASP A 404 -18.14 18.29 -0.85
C ASP A 404 -16.97 18.74 -1.74
N ARG A 405 -16.00 19.46 -1.15
CA ARG A 405 -14.77 19.86 -1.84
C ARG A 405 -13.95 18.66 -2.28
N LEU A 406 -13.74 17.69 -1.39
CA LEU A 406 -13.00 16.46 -1.73
C LEU A 406 -13.68 15.69 -2.86
N TRP A 407 -15.01 15.58 -2.83
CA TRP A 407 -15.77 14.96 -3.93
C TRP A 407 -15.60 15.70 -5.25
N GLN A 408 -15.68 17.03 -5.23
CA GLN A 408 -15.46 17.83 -6.44
C GLN A 408 -14.04 17.63 -6.99
N ASP A 409 -13.04 17.60 -6.10
CA ASP A 409 -11.65 17.36 -6.45
C ASP A 409 -11.42 15.96 -7.06
N LEU A 410 -12.11 14.93 -6.57
CA LEU A 410 -12.12 13.58 -7.17
C LEU A 410 -12.82 13.58 -8.54
N GLN A 411 -13.94 14.31 -8.69
CA GLN A 411 -14.63 14.44 -9.97
C GLN A 411 -13.74 15.09 -11.02
N VAL A 412 -13.00 16.15 -10.66
CA VAL A 412 -12.02 16.80 -11.56
C VAL A 412 -10.97 15.79 -12.03
N ARG A 413 -10.40 15.00 -11.12
CA ARG A 413 -9.41 13.96 -11.43
C ARG A 413 -9.96 12.89 -12.36
N SER A 414 -11.12 12.31 -12.02
CA SER A 414 -11.78 11.30 -12.86
C SER A 414 -12.12 11.83 -14.25
N HIS A 415 -12.56 13.10 -14.34
CA HIS A 415 -12.86 13.76 -15.60
C HIS A 415 -11.62 13.93 -16.48
N LEU A 416 -10.51 14.41 -15.92
CA LEU A 416 -9.24 14.55 -16.65
C LEU A 416 -8.72 13.19 -17.15
N ILE A 417 -8.81 12.14 -16.33
CA ILE A 417 -8.44 10.79 -16.74
C ILE A 417 -9.27 10.34 -17.95
N LYS A 418 -10.59 10.58 -17.93
CA LYS A 418 -11.49 10.27 -19.05
C LYS A 418 -11.14 11.06 -20.31
N LEU A 419 -10.74 12.33 -20.19
CA LEU A 419 -10.32 13.12 -21.35
C LEU A 419 -9.04 12.55 -22.00
N VAL A 420 -8.06 12.13 -21.20
CA VAL A 420 -6.84 11.46 -21.71
C VAL A 420 -7.19 10.12 -22.34
N LYS A 421 -8.05 9.32 -21.70
CA LYS A 421 -8.54 8.03 -22.23
C LYS A 421 -9.21 8.20 -23.59
N ASN A 422 -10.13 9.16 -23.69
CA ASN A 422 -10.93 9.42 -24.90
C ASN A 422 -10.08 9.99 -26.04
N ALA A 423 -8.98 10.68 -25.74
CA ALA A 423 -8.06 11.13 -26.77
C ALA A 423 -7.35 9.97 -27.50
N ASN A 424 -7.23 8.81 -26.85
CA ASN A 424 -6.60 7.58 -27.39
C ASN A 424 -5.21 7.83 -28.02
N ARG A 425 -4.46 8.76 -27.44
CA ARG A 425 -3.09 9.15 -27.82
C ARG A 425 -2.45 9.93 -26.68
N ASP A 426 -1.14 10.12 -26.76
CA ASP A 426 -0.41 11.02 -25.88
C ASP A 426 -0.88 12.47 -26.10
N VAL A 427 -1.28 13.15 -25.03
CA VAL A 427 -1.84 14.51 -25.09
C VAL A 427 -1.02 15.51 -24.28
N GLY A 428 -0.89 16.72 -24.81
CA GLY A 428 -0.27 17.84 -24.12
C GLY A 428 -1.26 18.65 -23.28
N ILE A 429 -0.72 19.52 -22.44
CA ILE A 429 -1.50 20.34 -21.50
C ILE A 429 -2.44 21.29 -22.24
N GLU A 430 -2.02 21.92 -23.33
CA GLU A 430 -2.88 22.84 -24.10
C GLU A 430 -4.13 22.15 -24.67
N TYR A 431 -3.96 20.94 -25.21
CA TYR A 431 -5.08 20.11 -25.67
C TYR A 431 -6.01 19.79 -24.51
N LEU A 432 -5.46 19.36 -23.37
CA LEU A 432 -6.26 19.00 -22.20
C LEU A 432 -6.99 20.21 -21.63
N ASN A 433 -6.38 21.39 -21.60
CA ASN A 433 -7.05 22.60 -21.15
C ASN A 433 -8.26 22.92 -22.02
N GLY A 434 -8.09 22.94 -23.35
CA GLY A 434 -9.20 23.20 -24.27
C GLY A 434 -10.29 22.13 -24.19
N ALA A 435 -9.91 20.85 -24.09
CA ALA A 435 -10.85 19.75 -23.95
C ALA A 435 -11.61 19.81 -22.61
N TYR A 436 -10.92 20.18 -21.53
CA TYR A 436 -11.50 20.34 -20.21
C TYR A 436 -12.53 21.47 -20.19
N ASP A 437 -12.17 22.64 -20.70
CA ASP A 437 -13.06 23.81 -20.78
C ASP A 437 -14.31 23.51 -21.64
N ALA A 438 -14.16 22.71 -22.70
CA ALA A 438 -15.24 22.37 -23.62
C ALA A 438 -16.13 21.18 -23.16
N SER A 439 -15.80 20.51 -22.06
CA SER A 439 -16.43 19.23 -21.66
C SER A 439 -17.34 19.32 -20.43
N ASN A 440 -17.85 20.52 -20.12
CA ASN A 440 -18.67 20.79 -18.93
C ASN A 440 -17.99 20.32 -17.63
N PRO A 441 -16.86 20.95 -17.26
CA PRO A 441 -16.01 20.44 -16.20
C PRO A 441 -16.68 20.53 -14.81
N PRO A 442 -16.37 19.61 -13.86
CA PRO A 442 -16.91 19.65 -12.50
C PRO A 442 -16.56 20.92 -11.71
N LYS A 443 -15.45 21.55 -12.07
CA LYS A 443 -14.92 22.79 -11.48
C LYS A 443 -14.09 23.52 -12.53
N LEU A 444 -14.18 24.84 -12.60
CA LEU A 444 -13.24 25.62 -13.39
C LEU A 444 -11.86 25.63 -12.71
N LEU A 445 -10.81 25.36 -13.48
CA LEU A 445 -9.44 25.47 -13.00
C LEU A 445 -8.98 26.92 -13.16
N GLY A 446 -8.30 27.45 -12.14
CA GLY A 446 -7.85 28.83 -12.09
C GLY A 446 -6.64 29.11 -12.98
N SER A 447 -5.89 28.07 -13.40
CA SER A 447 -4.73 28.23 -14.28
C SER A 447 -4.32 26.92 -14.97
N LEU A 448 -3.53 27.06 -16.04
CA LEU A 448 -2.81 25.93 -16.66
C LEU A 448 -1.85 25.24 -15.68
N ASN A 449 -1.33 25.97 -14.69
CA ASN A 449 -0.45 25.40 -13.67
C ASN A 449 -1.23 24.46 -12.74
N GLU A 450 -2.45 24.84 -12.33
CA GLU A 450 -3.32 23.95 -11.53
C GLU A 450 -3.64 22.67 -12.30
N LEU A 451 -3.97 22.78 -13.60
CA LEU A 451 -4.14 21.60 -14.46
C LEU A 451 -2.88 20.75 -14.51
N HIS A 452 -1.72 21.37 -14.68
CA HIS A 452 -0.44 20.66 -14.75
C HIS A 452 -0.15 19.90 -13.46
N GLU A 453 -0.26 20.54 -12.29
CA GLU A 453 -0.03 19.89 -10.99
C GLU A 453 -0.96 18.68 -10.77
N ILE A 454 -2.24 18.77 -11.17
CA ILE A 454 -3.16 17.63 -11.10
C ILE A 454 -2.70 16.51 -12.04
N LEU A 455 -2.27 16.83 -13.27
CA LEU A 455 -1.76 15.82 -14.21
C LEU A 455 -0.45 15.18 -13.70
N ILE A 456 0.39 15.94 -13.02
CA ILE A 456 1.60 15.44 -12.34
C ILE A 456 1.21 14.47 -11.24
N GLU A 457 0.29 14.87 -10.36
CA GLU A 457 -0.25 14.01 -9.29
C GLU A 457 -0.81 12.72 -9.88
N LEU A 458 -1.66 12.79 -10.90
CA LEU A 458 -2.28 11.62 -11.55
C LEU A 458 -1.27 10.73 -12.30
N SER A 459 -0.14 11.31 -12.71
CA SER A 459 0.97 10.59 -13.33
C SER A 459 2.03 10.10 -12.35
N SER A 460 1.87 10.45 -11.07
CA SER A 460 2.78 10.05 -10.03
C SER A 460 2.79 8.53 -9.90
N PRO A 461 3.95 7.93 -9.64
CA PRO A 461 4.03 6.52 -9.30
C PRO A 461 3.17 6.10 -8.10
N LEU A 462 2.76 7.04 -7.24
CA LEU A 462 1.90 6.76 -6.10
C LEU A 462 0.41 6.67 -6.44
N THR A 463 -0.05 7.30 -7.53
CA THR A 463 -1.47 7.29 -7.94
C THR A 463 -1.70 6.49 -9.22
N GLY A 464 -0.79 6.59 -10.19
CA GLY A 464 -0.69 5.71 -11.36
C GLY A 464 -1.91 5.68 -12.29
N TYR A 465 -2.72 6.74 -12.35
CA TYR A 465 -3.88 6.81 -13.25
C TYR A 465 -3.47 7.18 -14.69
N LEU A 466 -2.44 8.02 -14.81
CA LEU A 466 -1.86 8.46 -16.07
C LEU A 466 -0.38 8.10 -16.13
N GLY A 467 0.16 7.98 -17.32
CA GLY A 467 1.59 7.99 -17.56
C GLY A 467 2.03 9.36 -18.08
N ARG A 468 3.29 9.72 -17.84
CA ARG A 468 3.88 10.99 -18.29
C ARG A 468 5.16 10.74 -19.08
N LYS A 469 5.28 11.43 -20.22
CA LYS A 469 6.54 11.62 -20.95
C LYS A 469 6.96 13.06 -20.72
N LYS A 470 8.05 13.22 -19.96
CA LYS A 470 8.56 14.54 -19.55
C LYS A 470 9.10 15.31 -20.76
N GLY A 471 8.66 16.55 -20.93
CA GLY A 471 9.22 17.48 -21.91
C GLY A 471 10.42 18.24 -21.38
N GLU A 472 11.08 19.02 -22.25
CA GLU A 472 12.15 19.94 -21.83
C GLU A 472 11.62 21.02 -20.87
N THR A 473 10.38 21.46 -21.09
CA THR A 473 9.60 22.30 -20.17
C THR A 473 8.31 21.59 -19.78
N TRP A 474 7.63 22.09 -18.74
CA TRP A 474 6.36 21.52 -18.30
C TRP A 474 5.27 21.55 -19.39
N GLN A 475 5.25 22.56 -20.26
CA GLN A 475 4.35 22.63 -21.43
C GLN A 475 4.64 21.54 -22.48
N GLY A 476 5.89 21.05 -22.51
CA GLY A 476 6.31 19.94 -23.37
C GLY A 476 5.85 18.57 -22.87
N ASP A 477 5.34 18.47 -21.63
CA ASP A 477 4.89 17.21 -21.08
C ASP A 477 3.75 16.61 -21.92
N ARG A 478 3.75 15.28 -21.98
CA ARG A 478 2.69 14.49 -22.61
C ARG A 478 2.18 13.43 -21.65
N PHE A 479 0.87 13.27 -21.61
CA PHE A 479 0.17 12.35 -20.73
C PHE A 479 -0.56 11.28 -21.52
N TYR A 480 -0.60 10.06 -21.00
CA TYR A 480 -1.30 8.93 -21.60
C TYR A 480 -2.04 8.12 -20.54
N PHE A 481 -3.11 7.45 -20.95
CA PHE A 481 -3.99 6.72 -20.03
C PHE A 481 -3.34 5.42 -19.53
N LEU A 482 -3.51 5.12 -18.24
CA LEU A 482 -3.13 3.83 -17.66
C LEU A 482 -4.33 3.08 -17.09
N ARG A 483 -5.15 3.74 -16.26
CA ARG A 483 -6.35 3.15 -15.63
C ARG A 483 -7.38 4.20 -15.25
N ASP A 484 -8.61 3.75 -15.03
CA ASP A 484 -9.70 4.59 -14.58
C ASP A 484 -9.61 4.91 -13.08
N LEU A 485 -10.20 6.04 -12.70
CA LEU A 485 -10.58 6.35 -11.31
C LEU A 485 -12.10 6.23 -11.24
N ASP A 486 -12.55 5.13 -10.62
CA ASP A 486 -13.97 4.91 -10.31
C ASP A 486 -14.42 5.93 -9.26
N LEU A 487 -15.69 6.38 -9.32
CA LEU A 487 -16.27 7.36 -8.38
C LEU A 487 -17.30 6.71 -7.47
#